data_AF-A0A091B9E2-F1
#
_entry.id   AF-A0A091B9E2-F1
#
_cell.length_a   1.000
_cell.length_b   1.000
_cell.length_c   1.000
_cell.angle_alpha   90.00
_cell.angle_beta   90.00
_cell.angle_gamma   90.00
#
_symmetry.space_group_name_H-M   'P 1'
#
loop_
_entity.id
_entity.type
_entity.pdbx_description
1 polymer ?
#
loop_
_entity_poly.entity_id
_entity_poly.type
_entity_poly.pdbx_seq_one_letter_code
_entity_poly.pdbx_strand_id
1 'polypeptide(L)'
;MSPFRYLGLTKRATIVEIKRAYAAKLKQTRPDDDAAGFQRLHEAYQAALEQARHRDLLNEAGLLNADTDPTGEHEGEDASVDLWPVFAAPEPAAEIPAMEALPETSPPAEPALADDGETEVLTFDFARFIAELHQAADGELPAFQHWLDSHPDLYSLSLKDQLAWPLMEYLASAERPLLPKWLAALLHFFRLDTVGSRSYELDHFIEAAQQHAERYWRPNAIAHRYRDGRGSVIDRLLFRELQRPLHAGRRVFVTLVPGLPTRIWEIAAELNTVPVDYQQRVADPEAVQFWLDQADPSRIGARRAIAGALQILLVVALICLLPDSATLALPAFIVLYALWWLVSWNRTRVFRKQQAIAEGRAAPGSGFDWRWLWLVFLAAQLARLAAQ
;
A
#
# COMPACT_ATOMS: atom_id res chain seq x y z
N MET A 1 27.74 -13.85 19.00
CA MET A 1 28.67 -13.09 18.14
C MET A 1 27.84 -12.19 17.24
N SER A 2 28.20 -10.93 16.99
CA SER A 2 27.36 -10.07 16.13
C SER A 2 27.35 -10.60 14.68
N PRO A 3 26.20 -10.62 13.97
CA PRO A 3 26.11 -11.16 12.61
C PRO A 3 27.13 -10.54 11.65
N PHE A 4 27.37 -9.24 11.78
CA PHE A 4 28.39 -8.50 11.03
C PHE A 4 29.82 -9.00 11.30
N ARG A 5 30.20 -9.27 12.57
CA ARG A 5 31.53 -9.81 12.88
C ARG A 5 31.73 -11.21 12.31
N TYR A 6 30.68 -12.03 12.25
CA TYR A 6 30.76 -13.35 11.63
C TYR A 6 31.05 -13.26 10.13
N LEU A 7 30.58 -12.21 9.45
CA LEU A 7 30.87 -11.93 8.04
C LEU A 7 32.18 -11.16 7.83
N GLY A 8 32.84 -10.67 8.89
CA GLY A 8 34.04 -9.83 8.81
C GLY A 8 33.75 -8.37 8.45
N LEU A 9 32.54 -7.89 8.78
CA LEU A 9 32.05 -6.55 8.45
C LEU A 9 31.81 -5.69 9.71
N THR A 10 31.81 -4.37 9.53
CA THR A 10 31.39 -3.42 10.57
C THR A 10 29.86 -3.36 10.67
N LYS A 11 29.33 -2.95 11.83
CA LYS A 11 27.87 -2.79 12.04
C LYS A 11 27.21 -1.74 11.11
N ARG A 12 28.02 -0.90 10.46
CA ARG A 12 27.56 0.13 9.51
C ARG A 12 27.62 -0.32 8.05
N ALA A 13 27.97 -1.58 7.77
CA ALA A 13 28.04 -2.10 6.41
C ALA A 13 26.72 -1.94 5.65
N THR A 14 26.82 -1.61 4.37
CA THR A 14 25.70 -1.45 3.45
C THR A 14 25.21 -2.82 2.94
N ILE A 15 23.97 -2.87 2.43
CA ILE A 15 23.38 -4.10 1.88
C ILE A 15 24.26 -4.74 0.79
N VAL A 16 24.93 -3.91 -0.02
CA VAL A 16 25.82 -4.38 -1.09
C VAL A 16 27.08 -5.05 -0.53
N GLU A 17 27.68 -4.47 0.52
CA GLU A 17 28.86 -5.03 1.20
C GLU A 17 28.55 -6.36 1.89
N ILE A 18 27.38 -6.47 2.53
CA ILE A 18 26.91 -7.71 3.18
C ILE A 18 26.77 -8.84 2.15
N LYS A 19 26.14 -8.57 1.00
CA LYS A 19 25.99 -9.55 -0.08
C LYS A 19 27.34 -9.98 -0.67
N ARG A 20 28.28 -9.04 -0.82
CA ARG A 20 29.62 -9.33 -1.34
C ARG A 20 30.43 -10.21 -0.38
N ALA A 21 30.39 -9.91 0.92
CA ALA A 21 31.08 -10.72 1.94
C ALA A 21 30.52 -12.13 2.05
N TYR A 22 29.19 -12.27 1.96
CA TYR A 22 28.53 -13.58 1.91
C TYR A 22 28.97 -14.39 0.68
N ALA A 23 29.00 -13.78 -0.51
CA ALA A 23 29.45 -14.46 -1.73
C ALA A 23 30.93 -14.88 -1.67
N ALA A 24 31.79 -14.10 -1.01
CA ALA A 24 33.20 -14.45 -0.82
C ALA A 24 33.37 -15.65 0.12
N LYS A 25 32.63 -15.70 1.23
CA LYS A 25 32.65 -16.82 2.18
C LYS A 25 31.98 -18.07 1.64
N LEU A 26 30.92 -17.92 0.85
CA LEU A 26 30.22 -19.02 0.20
C LEU A 26 31.14 -19.81 -0.75
N LYS A 27 32.10 -19.13 -1.39
CA LYS A 27 33.12 -19.80 -2.23
C LYS A 27 34.09 -20.67 -1.42
N GLN A 28 34.24 -20.40 -0.13
CA GLN A 28 35.12 -21.13 0.78
C GLN A 28 34.38 -22.24 1.53
N THR A 29 33.09 -22.05 1.83
CA THR A 29 32.24 -23.01 2.53
C THR A 29 31.32 -23.69 1.52
N ARG A 30 31.80 -24.75 0.85
CA ARG A 30 30.95 -25.56 -0.03
C ARG A 30 29.94 -26.35 0.82
N PRO A 31 28.63 -26.31 0.50
CA PRO A 31 27.60 -26.98 1.27
C PRO A 31 27.76 -28.51 1.31
N ASP A 32 28.50 -29.09 0.37
CA ASP A 32 28.80 -30.53 0.31
C ASP A 32 29.82 -30.98 1.38
N ASP A 33 30.69 -30.08 1.88
CA ASP A 33 31.75 -30.39 2.86
C ASP A 33 31.35 -30.03 4.31
N ASP A 34 30.56 -28.98 4.53
CA ASP A 34 30.11 -28.56 5.88
C ASP A 34 28.73 -27.88 5.83
N ALA A 35 27.67 -28.69 5.88
CA ALA A 35 26.29 -28.21 5.92
C ALA A 35 25.99 -27.33 7.15
N ALA A 36 26.56 -27.65 8.32
CA ALA A 36 26.37 -26.89 9.55
C ALA A 36 27.13 -25.54 9.52
N GLY A 37 28.27 -25.48 8.85
CA GLY A 37 29.01 -24.25 8.56
C GLY A 37 28.28 -23.34 7.59
N PHE A 38 27.69 -23.92 6.54
CA PHE A 38 26.84 -23.19 5.59
C PHE A 38 25.60 -22.60 6.28
N GLN A 39 24.91 -23.37 7.13
CA GLN A 39 23.74 -22.89 7.85
C GLN A 39 24.07 -21.71 8.76
N ARG A 40 25.16 -21.81 9.54
CA ARG A 40 25.64 -20.71 10.40
C ARG A 40 26.02 -19.45 9.60
N LEU A 41 26.63 -19.63 8.42
CA LEU A 41 26.93 -18.54 7.50
C LEU A 41 25.67 -17.89 6.93
N HIS A 42 24.69 -18.70 6.55
CA HIS A 42 23.44 -18.22 6.00
C HIS A 42 22.60 -17.46 7.05
N GLU A 43 22.51 -17.98 8.27
CA GLU A 43 21.83 -17.31 9.40
C GLU A 43 22.48 -15.95 9.72
N ALA A 44 23.80 -15.89 9.78
CA ALA A 44 24.52 -14.63 10.00
C ALA A 44 24.31 -13.62 8.86
N TYR A 45 24.22 -14.09 7.61
CA TYR A 45 23.89 -13.26 6.45
C TYR A 45 22.48 -12.68 6.52
N GLN A 46 21.47 -13.50 6.82
CA GLN A 46 20.08 -13.05 6.91
C GLN A 46 19.91 -12.03 8.04
N ALA A 47 20.47 -12.30 9.22
CA ALA A 47 20.41 -11.39 10.36
C ALA A 47 21.11 -10.04 10.09
N ALA A 48 22.23 -10.03 9.34
CA ALA A 48 22.89 -8.79 8.94
C ALA A 48 22.07 -8.00 7.91
N LEU A 49 21.43 -8.68 6.97
CA LEU A 49 20.61 -8.06 5.92
C LEU A 49 19.36 -7.40 6.49
N GLU A 50 18.70 -8.06 7.45
CA GLU A 50 17.53 -7.53 8.14
C GLU A 50 17.88 -6.26 8.94
N GLN A 51 18.99 -6.29 9.69
CA GLN A 51 19.45 -5.13 10.46
C GLN A 51 19.83 -3.94 9.55
N ALA A 52 20.43 -4.20 8.38
CA ALA A 52 20.73 -3.16 7.41
C ALA A 52 19.46 -2.56 6.78
N ARG A 53 18.47 -3.39 6.41
CA ARG A 53 17.17 -2.94 5.88
C ARG A 53 16.38 -2.13 6.91
N HIS A 54 16.35 -2.58 8.15
CA HIS A 54 15.67 -1.87 9.23
C HIS A 54 16.30 -0.49 9.45
N ARG A 55 17.63 -0.39 9.41
CA ARG A 55 18.35 0.89 9.47
C ARG A 55 18.01 1.81 8.29
N ASP A 56 17.96 1.28 7.07
CA ASP A 56 17.64 2.08 5.88
C ASP A 56 16.19 2.61 5.93
N LEU A 57 15.24 1.79 6.38
CA LEU A 57 13.85 2.21 6.62
C LEU A 57 13.74 3.29 7.69
N LEU A 58 14.49 3.16 8.80
CA LEU A 58 14.49 4.17 9.86
C LEU A 58 15.16 5.49 9.42
N ASN A 59 16.14 5.42 8.52
CA ASN A 59 16.77 6.60 7.90
C ASN A 59 15.78 7.30 6.94
N GLU A 60 15.07 6.53 6.11
CA GLU A 60 14.07 7.06 5.16
C GLU A 60 12.85 7.67 5.88
N ALA A 61 12.45 7.08 7.00
CA ALA A 61 11.42 7.62 7.89
C ALA A 61 11.90 8.84 8.72
N GLY A 62 13.17 9.23 8.63
CA GLY A 62 13.76 10.34 9.39
C GLY A 62 13.79 10.12 10.90
N LEU A 63 13.71 8.87 11.36
CA LEU A 63 13.63 8.48 12.77
C LEU A 63 15.00 8.18 13.41
N LEU A 64 16.07 8.13 12.61
CA LEU A 64 17.45 8.04 13.08
C LEU A 64 18.04 9.45 13.26
N ASN A 65 18.05 9.95 14.49
CA ASN A 65 18.88 11.10 14.85
C ASN A 65 20.35 10.68 14.82
N ALA A 66 21.20 11.47 14.16
CA ALA A 66 22.61 11.14 13.92
C ALA A 66 23.50 11.08 15.19
N ASP A 67 22.98 11.38 16.39
CA ASP A 67 23.78 11.58 17.59
C ASP A 67 23.32 10.73 18.79
N THR A 68 23.35 9.41 18.64
CA THR A 68 23.47 8.51 19.80
C THR A 68 24.55 7.48 19.56
N ASP A 69 25.79 7.91 19.79
CA ASP A 69 26.84 7.05 20.31
C ASP A 69 26.46 6.67 21.75
N PRO A 70 26.35 5.37 22.04
CA PRO A 70 27.22 4.85 23.07
C PRO A 70 27.75 3.50 22.61
N THR A 71 29.05 3.42 22.33
CA THR A 71 30.05 2.76 23.18
C THR A 71 31.28 2.58 22.30
N GLY A 72 32.31 3.38 22.59
CA GLY A 72 33.62 3.25 21.98
C GLY A 72 34.24 1.89 22.27
N GLU A 73 34.52 1.15 21.20
CA GLU A 73 35.62 0.21 21.16
C GLU A 73 36.43 0.54 19.90
N HIS A 74 37.45 1.37 20.11
CA HIS A 74 38.57 1.51 19.20
C HIS A 74 39.41 0.24 19.30
N GLU A 75 39.41 -0.59 18.26
CA GLU A 75 40.58 -1.43 17.94
C GLU A 75 40.79 -1.37 16.43
N GLY A 76 42.00 -0.96 16.05
CA GLY A 76 42.38 -0.65 14.69
C GLY A 76 42.92 -1.84 13.92
N GLU A 77 43.71 -1.49 12.91
CA GLU A 77 44.50 -2.31 11.99
C GLU A 77 43.78 -2.93 10.78
N ASP A 78 44.01 -2.23 9.67
CA ASP A 78 44.60 -2.74 8.42
C ASP A 78 43.85 -3.79 7.62
N ALA A 79 43.20 -3.33 6.54
CA ALA A 79 43.40 -3.89 5.20
C ALA A 79 42.90 -2.91 4.12
N SER A 80 43.81 -2.08 3.63
CA SER A 80 43.81 -1.57 2.26
C SER A 80 43.74 -2.74 1.27
N VAL A 81 42.89 -2.69 0.23
CA VAL A 81 43.21 -3.15 -1.15
C VAL A 81 42.20 -2.55 -2.13
N ASP A 82 42.75 -1.63 -2.93
CA ASP A 82 42.66 -1.46 -4.37
C ASP A 82 41.35 -1.31 -5.15
N LEU A 83 41.38 -0.19 -5.86
CA LEU A 83 40.64 0.22 -7.04
C LEU A 83 40.39 -0.89 -8.06
N TRP A 84 39.15 -0.87 -8.54
CA TRP A 84 38.56 -1.59 -9.66
C TRP A 84 39.33 -1.44 -10.99
N PRO A 85 39.52 -2.52 -11.77
CA PRO A 85 39.69 -2.42 -13.21
C PRO A 85 38.34 -2.60 -13.93
N VAL A 86 38.06 -1.65 -14.81
CA VAL A 86 36.94 -1.60 -15.77
C VAL A 86 37.03 -2.80 -16.72
N PHE A 87 35.97 -3.62 -16.79
CA PHE A 87 35.79 -4.54 -17.92
C PHE A 87 34.80 -3.93 -18.92
N ALA A 88 35.33 -3.75 -20.12
CA ALA A 88 34.65 -3.30 -21.33
C ALA A 88 33.64 -4.34 -21.82
N ALA A 89 32.56 -3.84 -22.41
CA ALA A 89 31.51 -4.61 -23.07
C ALA A 89 32.05 -5.38 -24.29
N PRO A 90 31.47 -6.56 -24.60
CA PRO A 90 31.52 -7.11 -25.94
C PRO A 90 30.12 -7.21 -26.56
N GLU A 91 30.03 -6.75 -27.81
CA GLU A 91 29.01 -7.07 -28.82
C GLU A 91 29.79 -7.42 -30.11
N PRO A 92 29.19 -8.07 -31.14
CA PRO A 92 28.55 -9.38 -31.15
C PRO A 92 29.08 -10.30 -32.30
N ALA A 93 28.46 -11.47 -32.44
CA ALA A 93 28.34 -12.31 -33.64
C ALA A 93 29.52 -13.22 -34.06
N ALA A 94 29.37 -14.53 -33.83
CA ALA A 94 29.84 -15.58 -34.73
C ALA A 94 29.03 -16.88 -34.53
N GLU A 95 28.21 -17.17 -35.55
CA GLU A 95 27.95 -18.48 -36.19
C GLU A 95 27.51 -19.69 -35.35
N ILE A 96 26.23 -20.04 -35.53
CA ILE A 96 25.60 -21.32 -35.14
C ILE A 96 25.87 -22.34 -36.25
N PRO A 97 26.53 -23.49 -36.01
CA PRO A 97 26.59 -24.57 -36.99
C PRO A 97 25.32 -25.41 -36.98
N ALA A 98 24.93 -25.80 -38.19
CA ALA A 98 23.70 -26.47 -38.55
C ALA A 98 23.51 -27.85 -37.89
N MET A 99 22.23 -28.11 -37.62
CA MET A 99 21.63 -29.33 -37.12
C MET A 99 21.83 -30.49 -38.11
N GLU A 100 22.59 -31.51 -37.71
CA GLU A 100 22.69 -32.77 -38.44
C GLU A 100 21.74 -33.79 -37.80
N ALA A 101 20.72 -34.17 -38.55
CA ALA A 101 19.67 -35.08 -38.15
C ALA A 101 20.17 -36.53 -38.16
N LEU A 102 19.96 -37.25 -37.05
CA LEU A 102 20.04 -38.70 -36.98
C LEU A 102 18.89 -39.25 -36.10
N PRO A 103 18.45 -40.50 -36.34
CA PRO A 103 17.03 -40.85 -36.42
C PRO A 103 16.41 -41.36 -35.11
N GLU A 104 15.09 -41.20 -35.02
CA GLU A 104 14.22 -41.76 -33.99
C GLU A 104 14.42 -43.28 -33.84
N THR A 105 14.84 -43.70 -32.66
CA THR A 105 14.74 -45.10 -32.22
C THR A 105 14.14 -45.11 -30.81
N SER A 106 13.07 -45.90 -30.68
CA SER A 106 12.23 -46.06 -29.49
C SER A 106 13.01 -46.49 -28.24
N PRO A 107 12.58 -46.12 -27.02
CA PRO A 107 13.14 -46.66 -25.79
C PRO A 107 12.53 -48.03 -25.47
N PRO A 108 13.35 -49.02 -25.08
CA PRO A 108 12.92 -49.87 -23.97
C PRO A 108 14.04 -50.22 -22.98
N ALA A 109 13.61 -50.36 -21.73
CA ALA A 109 14.24 -51.02 -20.59
C ALA A 109 15.30 -50.22 -19.81
N GLU A 110 14.82 -49.46 -18.83
CA GLU A 110 15.54 -49.22 -17.58
C GLU A 110 15.83 -50.57 -16.89
N PRO A 111 17.05 -50.83 -16.41
CA PRO A 111 17.28 -51.89 -15.44
C PRO A 111 16.73 -51.43 -14.09
N ALA A 112 15.81 -52.23 -13.56
CA ALA A 112 15.28 -52.11 -12.21
C ALA A 112 16.42 -52.06 -11.19
N LEU A 113 16.69 -50.88 -10.65
CA LEU A 113 17.32 -50.71 -9.36
C LEU A 113 16.22 -50.87 -8.32
N ALA A 114 16.20 -52.03 -7.68
CA ALA A 114 15.69 -52.14 -6.33
C ALA A 114 16.56 -51.21 -5.47
N ASP A 115 15.95 -50.14 -4.97
CA ASP A 115 16.47 -49.45 -3.80
C ASP A 115 15.32 -49.22 -2.83
N ASP A 116 15.54 -49.77 -1.66
CA ASP A 116 14.62 -49.95 -0.57
C ASP A 116 14.64 -48.65 0.24
N GLY A 117 14.03 -47.63 -0.33
CA GLY A 117 13.78 -46.36 0.34
C GLY A 117 12.29 -46.14 0.40
N GLU A 118 11.64 -46.65 1.46
CA GLU A 118 10.35 -46.13 1.90
C GLU A 118 10.51 -44.62 2.11
N THR A 119 10.27 -43.85 1.05
CA THR A 119 9.96 -42.44 1.18
C THR A 119 8.64 -42.47 1.93
N GLU A 120 8.66 -42.24 3.25
CA GLU A 120 7.46 -41.92 4.01
C GLU A 120 6.80 -40.75 3.28
N VAL A 121 5.85 -41.06 2.41
CA VAL A 121 4.96 -40.08 1.83
C VAL A 121 4.11 -39.62 3.00
N LEU A 122 4.57 -38.57 3.68
CA LEU A 122 3.75 -37.81 4.61
C LEU A 122 2.51 -37.38 3.82
N THR A 123 1.43 -38.15 3.96
CA THR A 123 0.14 -37.85 3.36
C THR A 123 -0.47 -36.70 4.13
N PHE A 124 0.02 -35.49 3.86
CA PHE A 124 -0.53 -34.28 4.45
C PHE A 124 -1.98 -34.10 3.99
N ASP A 125 -2.92 -34.14 4.92
CA ASP A 125 -4.34 -33.95 4.64
C ASP A 125 -4.66 -32.47 4.43
N PHE A 126 -4.49 -32.03 3.18
CA PHE A 126 -4.73 -30.66 2.77
C PHE A 126 -6.19 -30.22 3.00
N ALA A 127 -7.17 -31.11 2.77
CA ALA A 127 -8.58 -30.77 2.91
C ALA A 127 -8.95 -30.49 4.37
N ARG A 128 -8.44 -31.31 5.29
CA ARG A 128 -8.60 -31.09 6.73
C ARG A 128 -7.92 -29.80 7.19
N PHE A 129 -6.70 -29.55 6.73
CA PHE A 129 -5.97 -28.32 7.05
C PHE A 129 -6.76 -27.06 6.66
N ILE A 130 -7.33 -27.03 5.45
CA ILE A 130 -8.14 -25.90 4.98
C ILE A 130 -9.39 -25.68 5.83
N ALA A 131 -10.07 -26.76 6.24
CA ALA A 131 -11.25 -26.65 7.10
C ALA A 131 -10.90 -26.07 8.48
N GLU A 132 -9.81 -26.55 9.10
CA GLU A 132 -9.30 -26.05 10.38
C GLU A 132 -8.81 -24.60 10.27
N LEU A 133 -8.20 -24.24 9.13
CA LEU A 133 -7.76 -22.88 8.84
C LEU A 133 -8.92 -21.87 8.85
N HIS A 134 -10.05 -22.23 8.25
CA HIS A 134 -11.24 -21.36 8.27
C HIS A 134 -11.83 -21.24 9.67
N GLN A 135 -11.83 -22.33 10.45
CA GLN A 135 -12.30 -22.31 11.84
C GLN A 135 -11.41 -21.45 12.73
N ALA A 136 -10.09 -21.53 12.57
CA ALA A 136 -9.14 -20.71 13.33
C ALA A 136 -9.24 -19.21 12.97
N ALA A 137 -9.59 -18.89 11.72
CA ALA A 137 -9.74 -17.52 11.23
C ALA A 137 -10.98 -16.78 11.77
N ASP A 138 -11.90 -17.47 12.46
CA ASP A 138 -13.05 -16.86 13.14
C ASP A 138 -12.69 -16.27 14.53
N GLY A 139 -11.49 -16.54 15.05
CA GLY A 139 -11.01 -16.10 16.38
C GLY A 139 -10.23 -14.77 16.40
N GLU A 140 -9.22 -14.69 17.29
CA GLU A 140 -8.30 -13.55 17.41
C GLU A 140 -6.94 -13.80 16.73
N LEU A 141 -6.27 -12.73 16.26
CA LEU A 141 -5.01 -12.81 15.50
C LEU A 141 -3.91 -13.60 16.21
N PRO A 142 -3.64 -13.37 17.51
CA PRO A 142 -2.62 -14.11 18.23
C PRO A 142 -2.95 -15.60 18.36
N ALA A 143 -4.23 -15.95 18.52
CA ALA A 143 -4.67 -17.34 18.63
C ALA A 143 -4.48 -18.11 17.31
N PHE A 144 -4.73 -17.46 16.18
CA PHE A 144 -4.47 -18.04 14.85
C PHE A 144 -2.99 -18.23 14.57
N GLN A 145 -2.14 -17.27 14.94
CA GLN A 145 -0.69 -17.41 14.82
C GLN A 145 -0.19 -18.58 15.67
N HIS A 146 -0.65 -18.68 16.92
CA HIS A 146 -0.31 -19.81 17.77
C HIS A 146 -0.81 -21.15 17.22
N TRP A 147 -2.01 -21.17 16.64
CA TRP A 147 -2.55 -22.35 15.95
C TRP A 147 -1.66 -22.74 14.76
N LEU A 148 -1.23 -21.80 13.91
CA LEU A 148 -0.27 -22.07 12.83
C LEU A 148 1.05 -22.66 13.36
N ASP A 149 1.60 -22.08 14.44
CA ASP A 149 2.83 -22.56 15.07
C ASP A 149 2.67 -23.95 15.72
N SER A 150 1.45 -24.35 16.06
CA SER A 150 1.16 -25.66 16.65
C SER A 150 1.15 -26.82 15.64
N HIS A 151 1.38 -26.56 14.34
CA HIS A 151 1.46 -27.57 13.29
C HIS A 151 2.92 -27.96 12.98
N PRO A 152 3.50 -28.95 13.67
CA PRO A 152 4.90 -29.36 13.47
C PRO A 152 5.18 -29.81 12.03
N ASP A 153 4.20 -30.44 11.37
CA ASP A 153 4.31 -30.94 10.00
C ASP A 153 4.62 -29.83 9.00
N LEU A 154 4.09 -28.63 9.25
CA LEU A 154 4.28 -27.46 8.39
C LEU A 154 5.67 -26.83 8.52
N TYR A 155 6.53 -27.23 9.47
CA TYR A 155 7.91 -26.67 9.57
C TYR A 155 8.88 -27.28 8.56
N SER A 156 8.52 -28.40 7.91
CA SER A 156 9.31 -28.97 6.82
C SER A 156 9.35 -28.02 5.63
N LEU A 157 10.55 -27.59 5.22
CA LEU A 157 10.74 -26.69 4.07
C LEU A 157 10.18 -27.29 2.77
N SER A 158 10.42 -28.58 2.54
CA SER A 158 9.93 -29.27 1.34
C SER A 158 8.41 -29.34 1.29
N LEU A 159 7.75 -29.46 2.45
CA LEU A 159 6.29 -29.49 2.54
C LEU A 159 5.68 -28.09 2.36
N LYS A 160 6.30 -27.04 2.91
CA LYS A 160 5.88 -25.65 2.68
C LYS A 160 5.92 -25.29 1.19
N ASP A 161 7.00 -25.66 0.50
CA ASP A 161 7.15 -25.37 -0.93
C ASP A 161 6.11 -26.12 -1.77
N GLN A 162 5.81 -27.38 -1.44
CA GLN A 162 4.77 -28.17 -2.11
C GLN A 162 3.35 -27.63 -1.84
N LEU A 163 3.08 -27.14 -0.63
CA LEU A 163 1.77 -26.63 -0.25
C LEU A 163 1.52 -25.18 -0.67
N ALA A 164 2.57 -24.40 -0.92
CA ALA A 164 2.44 -22.98 -1.26
C ALA A 164 1.51 -22.76 -2.47
N TRP A 165 1.71 -23.54 -3.54
CA TRP A 165 0.87 -23.46 -4.73
C TRP A 165 -0.60 -23.80 -4.47
N PRO A 166 -0.96 -25.03 -4.04
CA PRO A 166 -2.37 -25.42 -3.89
C PRO A 166 -3.08 -24.56 -2.83
N LEU A 167 -2.36 -24.07 -1.82
CA LEU A 167 -2.91 -23.13 -0.84
C LEU A 167 -3.26 -21.78 -1.46
N MET A 168 -2.38 -21.19 -2.27
CA MET A 168 -2.65 -19.90 -2.93
C MET A 168 -3.74 -20.03 -3.99
N GLU A 169 -3.75 -21.12 -4.76
CA GLU A 169 -4.80 -21.42 -5.73
C GLU A 169 -6.18 -21.55 -5.07
N TYR A 170 -6.25 -22.27 -3.94
CA TYR A 170 -7.48 -22.36 -3.14
C TYR A 170 -7.92 -20.99 -2.62
N LEU A 171 -7.00 -20.21 -2.02
CA LEU A 171 -7.34 -18.90 -1.46
C LEU A 171 -7.74 -17.87 -2.51
N ALA A 172 -7.20 -17.95 -3.72
CA ALA A 172 -7.60 -17.11 -4.85
C ALA A 172 -9.01 -17.41 -5.37
N SER A 173 -9.49 -18.64 -5.20
CA SER A 173 -10.79 -19.10 -5.70
C SER A 173 -11.84 -19.35 -4.61
N ALA A 174 -11.49 -19.19 -3.34
CA ALA A 174 -12.38 -19.46 -2.21
C ALA A 174 -13.67 -18.61 -2.24
N GLU A 175 -14.82 -19.25 -2.01
CA GLU A 175 -16.13 -18.56 -1.92
C GLU A 175 -16.15 -17.48 -0.83
N ARG A 176 -15.45 -17.74 0.28
CA ARG A 176 -15.26 -16.80 1.38
C ARG A 176 -13.77 -16.66 1.67
N PRO A 177 -13.07 -15.65 1.10
CA PRO A 177 -11.65 -15.47 1.35
C PRO A 177 -11.39 -15.08 2.81
N LEU A 178 -10.18 -15.33 3.28
CA LEU A 178 -9.73 -14.87 4.59
C LEU A 178 -9.66 -13.34 4.63
N LEU A 179 -9.83 -12.75 5.82
CA LEU A 179 -9.57 -11.31 5.96
C LEU A 179 -8.09 -11.01 5.65
N PRO A 180 -7.77 -9.81 5.10
CA PRO A 180 -6.40 -9.45 4.71
C PRO A 180 -5.36 -9.64 5.83
N LYS A 181 -5.74 -9.39 7.08
CA LYS A 181 -4.85 -9.59 8.24
C LYS A 181 -4.46 -11.06 8.47
N TRP A 182 -5.37 -12.01 8.24
CA TRP A 182 -5.11 -13.44 8.41
C TRP A 182 -4.32 -13.97 7.23
N LEU A 183 -4.68 -13.53 6.01
CA LEU A 183 -3.94 -13.84 4.80
C LEU A 183 -2.49 -13.35 4.93
N ALA A 184 -2.25 -12.14 5.43
CA ALA A 184 -0.91 -11.61 5.67
C ALA A 184 -0.12 -12.46 6.68
N ALA A 185 -0.75 -12.89 7.78
CA ALA A 185 -0.10 -13.77 8.76
C ALA A 185 0.26 -15.14 8.15
N LEU A 186 -0.61 -15.69 7.30
CA LEU A 186 -0.37 -16.93 6.59
C LEU A 186 0.75 -16.81 5.55
N LEU A 187 0.72 -15.75 4.72
CA LEU A 187 1.79 -15.46 3.77
C LEU A 187 3.15 -15.30 4.47
N HIS A 188 3.16 -14.65 5.64
CA HIS A 188 4.37 -14.51 6.45
C HIS A 188 4.87 -15.87 6.97
N PHE A 189 3.97 -16.73 7.48
CA PHE A 189 4.33 -18.06 7.97
C PHE A 189 4.92 -18.97 6.87
N PHE A 190 4.38 -18.90 5.65
CA PHE A 190 4.91 -19.61 4.49
C PHE A 190 6.08 -18.88 3.80
N ARG A 191 6.51 -17.70 4.31
CA ARG A 191 7.56 -16.85 3.72
C ARG A 191 7.26 -16.44 2.27
N LEU A 192 5.98 -16.33 1.94
CA LEU A 192 5.43 -15.91 0.66
C LEU A 192 5.26 -14.38 0.58
N ASP A 193 5.70 -13.64 1.60
CA ASP A 193 5.74 -12.18 1.65
C ASP A 193 7.05 -11.58 1.09
N THR A 194 8.16 -12.32 1.05
CA THR A 194 9.45 -11.81 0.55
C THR A 194 9.71 -12.07 -0.93
N VAL A 195 9.84 -11.03 -1.76
CA VAL A 195 10.22 -11.13 -3.19
C VAL A 195 11.54 -11.90 -3.33
N GLY A 196 11.44 -13.20 -3.62
CA GLY A 196 12.54 -14.15 -3.74
C GLY A 196 12.46 -14.89 -5.07
N SER A 197 13.31 -15.89 -5.29
CA SER A 197 13.27 -16.74 -6.50
C SER A 197 12.09 -17.71 -6.45
N ARG A 198 10.88 -17.21 -6.65
CA ARG A 198 9.65 -18.01 -6.79
C ARG A 198 9.30 -18.16 -8.27
N SER A 199 8.45 -19.12 -8.59
CA SER A 199 7.86 -19.18 -9.93
C SER A 199 6.98 -17.96 -10.15
N TYR A 200 7.02 -17.41 -11.38
CA TYR A 200 6.15 -16.31 -11.80
C TYR A 200 4.67 -16.62 -11.56
N GLU A 201 4.29 -17.88 -11.71
CA GLU A 201 2.91 -18.32 -11.53
C GLU A 201 2.47 -18.26 -10.06
N LEU A 202 3.34 -18.59 -9.10
CA LEU A 202 3.02 -18.51 -7.68
C LEU A 202 2.81 -17.05 -7.23
N ASP A 203 3.65 -16.13 -7.73
CA ASP A 203 3.47 -14.70 -7.46
C ASP A 203 2.13 -14.19 -8.02
N HIS A 204 1.72 -14.65 -9.20
CA HIS A 204 0.39 -14.34 -9.76
C HIS A 204 -0.75 -14.82 -8.85
N PHE A 205 -0.67 -16.03 -8.29
CA PHE A 205 -1.69 -16.54 -7.37
C PHE A 205 -1.70 -15.85 -6.00
N ILE A 206 -0.53 -15.43 -5.49
CA ILE A 206 -0.44 -14.64 -4.26
C ILE A 206 -1.13 -13.29 -4.48
N GLU A 207 -0.83 -12.61 -5.57
CA GLU A 207 -1.48 -11.34 -5.94
C GLU A 207 -2.98 -11.55 -6.13
N ALA A 208 -3.40 -12.62 -6.81
CA ALA A 208 -4.81 -12.94 -7.02
C ALA A 208 -5.54 -13.20 -5.69
N ALA A 209 -4.94 -13.94 -4.76
CA ALA A 209 -5.50 -14.20 -3.43
C ALA A 209 -5.62 -12.91 -2.59
N GLN A 210 -4.61 -12.05 -2.62
CA GLN A 210 -4.64 -10.74 -1.95
C GLN A 210 -5.73 -9.84 -2.55
N GLN A 211 -5.77 -9.71 -3.88
CA GLN A 211 -6.78 -8.92 -4.58
C GLN A 211 -8.19 -9.45 -4.35
N HIS A 212 -8.38 -10.77 -4.32
CA HIS A 212 -9.67 -11.40 -4.03
C HIS A 212 -10.14 -11.11 -2.60
N ALA A 213 -9.25 -11.29 -1.61
CA ALA A 213 -9.53 -10.95 -0.21
C ALA A 213 -9.88 -9.46 -0.05
N GLU A 214 -9.12 -8.56 -0.67
CA GLU A 214 -9.42 -7.13 -0.66
C GLU A 214 -10.77 -6.84 -1.33
N ARG A 215 -11.02 -7.37 -2.52
CA ARG A 215 -12.27 -7.14 -3.26
C ARG A 215 -13.50 -7.61 -2.49
N TYR A 216 -13.38 -8.72 -1.76
CA TYR A 216 -14.46 -9.26 -0.95
C TYR A 216 -14.69 -8.47 0.35
N TRP A 217 -13.62 -8.14 1.09
CA TRP A 217 -13.73 -7.55 2.43
C TRP A 217 -13.73 -6.03 2.47
N ARG A 218 -13.09 -5.34 1.52
CA ARG A 218 -13.07 -3.88 1.41
C ARG A 218 -14.47 -3.26 1.45
N PRO A 219 -15.47 -3.77 0.71
CA PRO A 219 -16.85 -3.32 0.86
C PRO A 219 -17.34 -3.30 2.31
N ASN A 220 -17.21 -4.43 3.01
CA ASN A 220 -17.68 -4.57 4.39
C ASN A 220 -16.89 -3.68 5.36
N ALA A 221 -15.59 -3.54 5.18
CA ALA A 221 -14.76 -2.65 5.99
C ALA A 221 -15.23 -1.18 5.91
N ILE A 222 -15.64 -0.72 4.72
CA ILE A 222 -16.20 0.62 4.50
C ILE A 222 -17.52 0.77 5.25
N ALA A 223 -18.46 -0.17 5.08
CA ALA A 223 -19.75 -0.12 5.76
C ALA A 223 -19.59 -0.15 7.29
N HIS A 224 -18.74 -1.02 7.83
CA HIS A 224 -18.47 -1.09 9.27
C HIS A 224 -17.86 0.20 9.82
N ARG A 225 -16.95 0.86 9.08
CA ARG A 225 -16.35 2.14 9.49
C ARG A 225 -17.41 3.22 9.72
N TYR A 226 -18.38 3.32 8.80
CA TYR A 226 -19.42 4.35 8.85
C TYR A 226 -20.65 3.94 9.66
N ARG A 227 -20.93 2.64 9.86
CA ARG A 227 -22.08 2.13 10.62
C ARG A 227 -21.81 1.95 12.11
N ASP A 228 -20.65 1.39 12.49
CA ASP A 228 -20.38 0.95 13.87
C ASP A 228 -19.78 2.02 14.79
N GLY A 229 -19.82 3.29 14.36
CA GLY A 229 -19.63 4.42 15.27
C GLY A 229 -18.18 4.78 15.63
N ARG A 230 -17.18 4.23 14.93
CA ARG A 230 -15.80 4.76 14.98
C ARG A 230 -15.64 6.10 14.22
N GLY A 231 -16.59 6.44 13.35
CA GLY A 231 -16.65 7.72 12.64
C GLY A 231 -17.36 8.85 13.40
N SER A 232 -17.16 10.09 12.99
CA SER A 232 -17.85 11.26 13.57
C SER A 232 -19.38 11.11 13.43
N VAL A 233 -20.14 11.76 14.34
CA VAL A 233 -21.61 11.87 14.20
C VAL A 233 -21.99 12.42 12.82
N ILE A 234 -21.17 13.32 12.29
CA ILE A 234 -21.31 13.91 10.95
C ILE A 234 -21.16 12.83 9.88
N ASP A 235 -20.13 11.98 9.96
CA ASP A 235 -19.88 10.95 8.94
C ASP A 235 -21.02 9.92 8.88
N ARG A 236 -21.61 9.59 10.03
CA ARG A 236 -22.84 8.76 10.10
C ARG A 236 -24.03 9.44 9.42
N LEU A 237 -24.17 10.76 9.59
CA LEU A 237 -25.24 11.53 8.96
C LEU A 237 -25.05 11.57 7.44
N LEU A 238 -23.83 11.84 6.97
CA LEU A 238 -23.50 11.86 5.54
C LEU A 238 -23.69 10.48 4.91
N PHE A 239 -23.26 9.41 5.58
CA PHE A 239 -23.47 8.05 5.10
C PHE A 239 -24.96 7.67 5.05
N ARG A 240 -25.78 8.15 6.01
CA ARG A 240 -27.25 8.00 5.95
C ARG A 240 -27.87 8.76 4.78
N GLU A 241 -27.30 9.88 4.37
CA GLU A 241 -27.75 10.63 3.18
C GLU A 241 -27.47 9.85 1.89
N LEU A 242 -26.40 9.03 1.87
CA LEU A 242 -26.10 8.13 0.76
C LEU A 242 -26.97 6.86 0.76
N GLN A 243 -27.58 6.50 1.89
CA GLN A 243 -28.41 5.30 2.05
C GLN A 243 -29.89 5.48 1.69
N ARG A 244 -30.39 6.72 1.73
CA ARG A 244 -31.83 7.00 1.62
C ARG A 244 -32.14 7.80 0.37
N PRO A 245 -33.35 7.64 -0.19
CA PRO A 245 -33.81 8.49 -1.27
C PRO A 245 -33.82 9.95 -0.82
N LEU A 246 -33.44 10.79 -1.76
CA LEU A 246 -32.83 12.08 -1.57
C LEU A 246 -33.80 13.12 -0.98
N HIS A 247 -33.48 13.68 0.20
CA HIS A 247 -34.29 14.76 0.78
C HIS A 247 -33.73 16.14 0.40
N ALA A 248 -34.55 16.97 -0.26
CA ALA A 248 -34.13 18.28 -0.76
C ALA A 248 -33.54 19.20 0.34
N GLY A 249 -34.14 19.22 1.53
CA GLY A 249 -33.65 20.06 2.64
C GLY A 249 -32.28 19.66 3.18
N ARG A 250 -31.99 18.35 3.24
CA ARG A 250 -30.69 17.85 3.72
C ARG A 250 -29.59 18.10 2.71
N ARG A 251 -29.88 17.98 1.41
CA ARG A 251 -28.96 18.38 0.35
C ARG A 251 -28.54 19.83 0.48
N VAL A 252 -29.51 20.73 0.62
CA VAL A 252 -29.23 22.16 0.79
C VAL A 252 -28.35 22.36 2.02
N PHE A 253 -28.69 21.76 3.16
CA PHE A 253 -27.87 21.83 4.37
C PHE A 253 -26.43 21.33 4.15
N VAL A 254 -26.25 20.13 3.58
CA VAL A 254 -24.92 19.56 3.33
C VAL A 254 -24.13 20.42 2.34
N THR A 255 -24.78 21.00 1.33
CA THR A 255 -24.12 21.95 0.40
C THR A 255 -23.79 23.30 1.04
N LEU A 256 -24.53 23.71 2.07
CA LEU A 256 -24.41 25.02 2.72
C LEU A 256 -23.43 25.01 3.89
N VAL A 257 -23.20 23.86 4.53
CA VAL A 257 -22.21 23.79 5.62
C VAL A 257 -20.81 23.64 5.02
N PRO A 258 -19.86 24.52 5.39
CA PRO A 258 -18.49 24.44 4.87
C PRO A 258 -17.84 23.10 5.27
N GLY A 259 -17.17 22.48 4.29
CA GLY A 259 -16.43 21.22 4.49
C GLY A 259 -17.24 19.94 4.37
N LEU A 260 -18.57 19.96 4.59
CA LEU A 260 -19.41 18.77 4.41
C LEU A 260 -19.46 18.25 2.96
N PRO A 261 -19.49 19.09 1.90
CA PRO A 261 -19.46 18.62 0.52
C PRO A 261 -18.20 17.79 0.23
N THR A 262 -17.04 18.23 0.72
CA THR A 262 -15.80 17.49 0.53
C THR A 262 -15.83 16.14 1.26
N ARG A 263 -16.31 16.12 2.50
CA ARG A 263 -16.44 14.87 3.27
C ARG A 263 -17.42 13.89 2.62
N ILE A 264 -18.59 14.34 2.16
CA ILE A 264 -19.54 13.43 1.49
C ILE A 264 -19.00 12.94 0.16
N TRP A 265 -18.24 13.76 -0.56
CA TRP A 265 -17.55 13.34 -1.77
C TRP A 265 -16.50 12.28 -1.49
N GLU A 266 -15.70 12.41 -0.42
CA GLU A 266 -14.70 11.40 -0.03
C GLU A 266 -15.36 10.04 0.26
N ILE A 267 -16.48 10.03 1.00
CA ILE A 267 -17.24 8.81 1.30
C ILE A 267 -17.84 8.22 0.01
N ALA A 268 -18.43 9.08 -0.84
CA ALA A 268 -19.01 8.65 -2.12
C ALA A 268 -17.95 8.10 -3.09
N ALA A 269 -16.77 8.72 -3.15
CA ALA A 269 -15.64 8.27 -3.96
C ALA A 269 -15.10 6.92 -3.45
N GLU A 270 -14.98 6.74 -2.13
CA GLU A 270 -14.58 5.47 -1.53
C GLU A 270 -15.58 4.35 -1.88
N LEU A 271 -16.89 4.62 -1.80
CA LEU A 271 -17.93 3.66 -2.22
C LEU A 271 -17.90 3.36 -3.72
N ASN A 272 -17.52 4.32 -4.55
CA ASN A 272 -17.42 4.12 -6.01
C ASN A 272 -16.24 3.25 -6.43
N THR A 273 -15.26 3.01 -5.54
CA THR A 273 -14.18 2.04 -5.79
C THR A 273 -14.60 0.58 -5.58
N VAL A 274 -15.79 0.36 -5.02
CA VAL A 274 -16.32 -0.96 -4.67
C VAL A 274 -17.20 -1.50 -5.81
N PRO A 275 -17.28 -2.83 -6.03
CA PRO A 275 -18.17 -3.40 -7.04
C PRO A 275 -19.62 -2.91 -6.93
N VAL A 276 -20.25 -2.66 -8.08
CA VAL A 276 -21.60 -2.07 -8.20
C VAL A 276 -22.65 -2.84 -7.40
N ASP A 277 -22.59 -4.18 -7.40
CA ASP A 277 -23.53 -5.05 -6.67
C ASP A 277 -23.50 -4.82 -5.16
N TYR A 278 -22.34 -4.43 -4.61
CA TYR A 278 -22.24 -4.09 -3.20
C TYR A 278 -22.70 -2.65 -2.95
N GLN A 279 -22.27 -1.73 -3.81
CA GLN A 279 -22.64 -0.32 -3.70
C GLN A 279 -24.17 -0.18 -3.62
N GLN A 280 -24.92 -0.88 -4.48
CA GLN A 280 -26.38 -0.90 -4.48
C GLN A 280 -27.02 -1.50 -3.21
N ARG A 281 -26.32 -2.41 -2.52
CA ARG A 281 -26.81 -3.00 -1.26
C ARG A 281 -26.62 -2.08 -0.06
N VAL A 282 -25.63 -1.19 -0.13
CA VAL A 282 -25.20 -0.35 1.01
C VAL A 282 -25.61 1.10 0.86
N ALA A 283 -25.76 1.60 -0.36
CA ALA A 283 -26.12 2.97 -0.68
C ALA A 283 -27.02 3.03 -1.91
N ASP A 284 -27.77 4.11 -2.03
CA ASP A 284 -28.54 4.42 -3.24
C ASP A 284 -27.57 4.88 -4.34
N PRO A 285 -27.47 4.17 -5.48
CA PRO A 285 -26.55 4.54 -6.55
C PRO A 285 -26.82 5.94 -7.10
N GLU A 286 -28.07 6.40 -7.13
CA GLU A 286 -28.40 7.76 -7.59
C GLU A 286 -27.87 8.83 -6.62
N ALA A 287 -27.96 8.57 -5.31
CA ALA A 287 -27.44 9.47 -4.30
C ALA A 287 -25.91 9.58 -4.37
N VAL A 288 -25.21 8.44 -4.55
CA VAL A 288 -23.76 8.41 -4.68
C VAL A 288 -23.31 9.19 -5.92
N GLN A 289 -23.90 8.91 -7.08
CA GLN A 289 -23.56 9.62 -8.33
C GLN A 289 -23.85 11.13 -8.23
N PHE A 290 -25.00 11.51 -7.65
CA PHE A 290 -25.32 12.92 -7.43
C PHE A 290 -24.23 13.65 -6.62
N TRP A 291 -23.75 13.05 -5.53
CA TRP A 291 -22.72 13.69 -4.71
C TRP A 291 -21.33 13.65 -5.33
N LEU A 292 -21.00 12.62 -6.11
CA LEU A 292 -19.79 12.59 -6.93
C LEU A 292 -19.76 13.77 -7.91
N ASP A 293 -20.86 14.03 -8.61
CA ASP A 293 -20.97 15.13 -9.57
C ASP A 293 -21.02 16.50 -8.90
N GLN A 294 -21.81 16.63 -7.82
CA GLN A 294 -22.08 17.92 -7.19
C GLN A 294 -20.95 18.41 -6.29
N ALA A 295 -20.26 17.48 -5.62
CA ALA A 295 -19.23 17.80 -4.64
C ALA A 295 -17.80 17.52 -5.14
N ASP A 296 -17.63 17.25 -6.43
CA ASP A 296 -16.33 17.05 -7.08
C ASP A 296 -15.33 18.17 -6.68
N PRO A 297 -14.22 17.83 -5.99
CA PRO A 297 -13.18 18.78 -5.62
C PRO A 297 -12.27 19.17 -6.79
N SER A 298 -12.31 18.46 -7.92
CA SER A 298 -11.46 18.72 -9.07
C SER A 298 -12.03 19.82 -10.00
N ARG A 299 -13.35 20.05 -9.94
CA ARG A 299 -14.07 21.00 -10.81
C ARG A 299 -14.83 22.04 -9.99
N ILE A 300 -14.62 23.31 -10.31
CA ILE A 300 -15.50 24.40 -9.82
C ILE A 300 -16.67 24.51 -10.79
N GLY A 301 -17.68 23.66 -10.63
CA GLY A 301 -18.92 23.76 -11.40
C GLY A 301 -19.77 24.98 -10.99
N ALA A 302 -20.65 25.44 -11.88
CA ALA A 302 -21.55 26.57 -11.62
C ALA A 302 -22.37 26.38 -10.33
N ARG A 303 -22.82 25.15 -10.06
CA ARG A 303 -23.59 24.81 -8.85
C ARG A 303 -22.77 24.94 -7.56
N ARG A 304 -21.49 24.57 -7.60
CA ARG A 304 -20.57 24.73 -6.47
C ARG A 304 -20.24 26.19 -6.22
N ALA A 305 -20.07 26.99 -7.29
CA ALA A 305 -19.90 28.44 -7.18
C ALA A 305 -21.14 29.11 -6.57
N ILE A 306 -22.35 28.71 -6.99
CA ILE A 306 -23.63 29.17 -6.40
C ILE A 306 -23.72 28.78 -4.92
N ALA A 307 -23.39 27.53 -4.57
CA ALA A 307 -23.39 27.09 -3.17
C ALA A 307 -22.39 27.90 -2.33
N GLY A 308 -21.18 28.13 -2.83
CA GLY A 308 -20.20 29.02 -2.18
C GLY A 308 -20.69 30.45 -2.00
N ALA A 309 -21.31 31.02 -3.03
CA ALA A 309 -21.92 32.35 -2.96
C ALA A 309 -23.02 32.41 -1.90
N LEU A 310 -23.89 31.40 -1.85
CA LEU A 310 -24.96 31.28 -0.86
C LEU A 310 -24.42 31.13 0.57
N GLN A 311 -23.34 30.36 0.75
CA GLN A 311 -22.64 30.22 2.03
C GLN A 311 -22.12 31.56 2.53
N ILE A 312 -21.46 32.31 1.65
CA ILE A 312 -20.89 33.61 2.01
C ILE A 312 -21.98 34.63 2.25
N LEU A 313 -23.08 34.59 1.48
CA LEU A 313 -24.25 35.44 1.70
C LEU A 313 -24.85 35.15 3.08
N LEU A 314 -24.95 33.88 3.49
CA LEU A 314 -25.41 33.51 4.83
C LEU A 314 -24.46 34.03 5.92
N VAL A 315 -23.15 33.90 5.74
CA VAL A 315 -22.15 34.45 6.68
C VAL A 315 -22.26 35.97 6.78
N VAL A 316 -22.43 36.65 5.65
CA VAL A 316 -22.60 38.11 5.61
C VAL A 316 -23.92 38.53 6.24
N ALA A 317 -25.01 37.79 6.01
CA ALA A 317 -26.28 38.01 6.69
C ALA A 317 -26.16 37.82 8.21
N LEU A 318 -25.39 36.84 8.67
CA LEU A 318 -25.08 36.65 10.08
C LEU A 318 -24.26 37.83 10.65
N ILE A 319 -23.28 38.34 9.88
CA ILE A 319 -22.49 39.52 10.27
C ILE A 319 -23.38 40.75 10.39
N CYS A 320 -24.33 40.96 9.46
CA CYS A 320 -25.29 42.07 9.48
C CYS A 320 -26.25 42.06 10.70
N LEU A 321 -26.38 40.93 11.40
CA LEU A 321 -27.15 40.86 12.65
C LEU A 321 -26.39 41.43 13.85
N LEU A 322 -25.08 41.67 13.72
CA LEU A 322 -24.28 42.37 14.73
C LEU A 322 -24.54 43.89 14.64
N PRO A 323 -24.67 44.61 15.77
CA PRO A 323 -24.80 46.06 15.76
C PRO A 323 -23.57 46.72 15.11
N ASP A 324 -23.79 47.83 14.38
CA ASP A 324 -22.79 48.64 13.67
C ASP A 324 -22.00 47.97 12.52
N SER A 325 -22.43 46.79 12.02
CA SER A 325 -21.71 46.05 10.96
C SER A 325 -22.21 46.26 9.52
N ALA A 326 -23.32 46.99 9.33
CA ALA A 326 -24.02 47.08 8.05
C ALA A 326 -23.17 47.70 6.91
N THR A 327 -22.25 48.62 7.23
CA THR A 327 -21.35 49.25 6.25
C THR A 327 -20.23 48.31 5.79
N LEU A 328 -19.97 47.20 6.50
CA LEU A 328 -18.91 46.24 6.20
C LEU A 328 -19.40 45.04 5.38
N ALA A 329 -20.70 44.90 5.13
CA ALA A 329 -21.30 43.70 4.55
C ALA A 329 -20.85 43.39 3.10
N LEU A 330 -20.92 44.38 2.21
CA LEU A 330 -20.49 44.25 0.81
C LEU A 330 -18.97 44.02 0.64
N PRO A 331 -18.08 44.82 1.28
CA PRO A 331 -16.65 44.57 1.18
C PRO A 331 -16.25 43.23 1.82
N ALA A 332 -16.87 42.82 2.93
CA ALA A 332 -16.66 41.51 3.52
C ALA A 332 -17.11 40.37 2.59
N PHE A 333 -18.26 40.50 1.92
CA PHE A 333 -18.73 39.52 0.94
C PHE A 333 -17.71 39.29 -0.17
N ILE A 334 -17.22 40.38 -0.79
CA ILE A 334 -16.28 40.32 -1.92
C ILE A 334 -14.96 39.66 -1.49
N VAL A 335 -14.42 40.04 -0.33
CA VAL A 335 -13.16 39.49 0.17
C VAL A 335 -13.31 38.02 0.57
N LEU A 336 -14.39 37.65 1.27
CA LEU A 336 -14.67 36.27 1.66
C LEU A 336 -14.93 35.38 0.43
N TYR A 337 -15.61 35.91 -0.59
CA TYR A 337 -15.83 35.20 -1.85
C TYR A 337 -14.54 35.00 -2.64
N ALA A 338 -13.69 36.03 -2.74
CA ALA A 338 -12.38 35.90 -3.35
C ALA A 338 -11.49 34.88 -2.61
N LEU A 339 -11.48 34.91 -1.27
CA LEU A 339 -10.75 33.95 -0.43
C LEU A 339 -11.29 32.53 -0.57
N TRP A 340 -12.60 32.34 -0.52
CA TRP A 340 -13.23 31.03 -0.71
C TRP A 340 -12.92 30.47 -2.11
N TRP A 341 -13.00 31.30 -3.13
CA TRP A 341 -12.67 30.91 -4.51
C TRP A 341 -11.19 30.52 -4.62
N LEU A 342 -10.28 31.28 -4.01
CA LEU A 342 -8.84 31.00 -3.99
C LEU A 342 -8.51 29.70 -3.23
N VAL A 343 -9.14 29.47 -2.07
CA VAL A 343 -8.98 28.23 -1.28
C VAL A 343 -9.54 27.02 -2.04
N SER A 344 -10.73 27.17 -2.64
CA SER A 344 -11.34 26.12 -3.47
C SER A 344 -10.48 25.81 -4.70
N TRP A 345 -9.95 26.84 -5.38
CA TRP A 345 -9.04 26.70 -6.50
C TRP A 345 -7.74 25.99 -6.12
N ASN A 346 -7.09 26.41 -5.03
CA ASN A 346 -5.86 25.79 -4.56
C ASN A 346 -6.09 24.31 -4.18
N ARG A 347 -7.21 24.00 -3.50
CA ARG A 347 -7.62 22.61 -3.25
C ARG A 347 -7.80 21.81 -4.53
N THR A 348 -8.44 22.36 -5.56
CA THR A 348 -8.60 21.64 -6.85
C THR A 348 -7.25 21.34 -7.51
N ARG A 349 -6.24 22.20 -7.33
CA ARG A 349 -4.90 22.01 -7.87
C ARG A 349 -4.12 20.96 -7.08
N VAL A 350 -4.15 21.02 -5.76
CA VAL A 350 -3.50 20.01 -4.89
C VAL A 350 -4.10 18.63 -5.16
N PHE A 351 -5.44 18.56 -5.25
CA PHE A 351 -6.14 17.32 -5.56
C PHE A 351 -5.74 16.74 -6.93
N ARG A 352 -5.73 17.57 -7.99
CA ARG A 352 -5.26 17.16 -9.33
C ARG A 352 -3.81 16.69 -9.35
N LYS A 353 -2.94 17.31 -8.53
CA LYS A 353 -1.55 16.87 -8.38
C LYS A 353 -1.46 15.51 -7.69
N GLN A 354 -2.19 15.30 -6.60
CA GLN A 354 -2.19 14.02 -5.90
C GLN A 354 -2.76 12.89 -6.77
N GLN A 355 -3.82 13.18 -7.53
CA GLN A 355 -4.38 12.21 -8.48
C GLN A 355 -3.41 11.88 -9.63
N ALA A 356 -2.71 12.88 -10.18
CA ALA A 356 -1.69 12.64 -11.20
C ALA A 356 -0.54 11.76 -10.68
N ILE A 357 -0.10 11.98 -9.44
CA ILE A 357 0.94 11.16 -8.79
C ILE A 357 0.45 9.72 -8.55
N ALA A 358 -0.78 9.55 -8.06
CA ALA A 358 -1.37 8.23 -7.84
C ALA A 358 -1.57 7.44 -9.15
N GLU A 359 -1.84 8.13 -10.26
CA GLU A 359 -1.97 7.55 -11.60
C GLU A 359 -0.62 7.39 -12.34
N GLY A 360 0.51 7.69 -11.68
CA GLY A 360 1.84 7.59 -12.28
C GLY A 360 2.13 8.61 -13.41
N ARG A 361 1.30 9.66 -13.55
CA ARG A 361 1.46 10.69 -14.57
C ARG A 361 2.29 11.86 -14.05
N ALA A 362 3.03 12.51 -14.95
CA ALA A 362 3.76 13.74 -14.62
C ALA A 362 2.79 14.81 -14.07
N ALA A 363 3.08 15.33 -12.88
CA ALA A 363 2.23 16.32 -12.23
C ALA A 363 2.12 17.58 -13.11
N PRO A 364 0.91 18.15 -13.30
CA PRO A 364 0.74 19.36 -14.09
C PRO A 364 1.57 20.51 -13.50
N GLY A 365 2.28 21.22 -14.38
CA GLY A 365 3.26 22.26 -14.03
C GLY A 365 2.70 23.30 -13.06
N SER A 366 3.49 23.62 -12.03
CA SER A 366 3.15 24.55 -10.94
C SER A 366 3.27 26.02 -11.34
N GLY A 367 2.60 26.43 -12.43
CA GLY A 367 2.49 27.85 -12.76
C GLY A 367 1.61 28.56 -11.74
N PHE A 368 2.22 29.17 -10.71
CA PHE A 368 1.54 30.12 -9.84
C PHE A 368 1.26 31.38 -10.66
N ASP A 369 -0.01 31.59 -11.01
CA ASP A 369 -0.40 32.70 -11.88
C ASP A 369 -0.56 33.96 -11.02
N TRP A 370 0.49 34.79 -11.00
CA TRP A 370 0.61 36.03 -10.22
C TRP A 370 -0.54 37.02 -10.45
N ARG A 371 -1.29 36.87 -11.54
CA ARG A 371 -2.51 37.63 -11.84
C ARG A 371 -3.58 37.52 -10.75
N TRP A 372 -3.59 36.44 -9.97
CA TRP A 372 -4.56 36.24 -8.89
C TRP A 372 -4.27 37.03 -7.61
N LEU A 373 -3.00 37.21 -7.25
CA LEU A 373 -2.63 38.15 -6.19
C LEU A 373 -3.06 39.56 -6.56
N TRP A 374 -2.97 39.89 -7.85
CA TRP A 374 -3.44 41.16 -8.38
C TRP A 374 -4.96 41.32 -8.26
N LEU A 375 -5.75 40.27 -8.55
CA LEU A 375 -7.21 40.30 -8.37
C LEU A 375 -7.65 40.39 -6.90
N VAL A 376 -6.97 39.68 -5.99
CA VAL A 376 -7.24 39.79 -4.53
C VAL A 376 -6.86 41.17 -4.02
N PHE A 377 -5.73 41.73 -4.48
CA PHE A 377 -5.32 43.08 -4.14
C PHE A 377 -6.28 44.14 -4.70
N LEU A 378 -6.75 43.96 -5.93
CA LEU A 378 -7.75 44.82 -6.57
C LEU A 378 -9.10 44.76 -5.83
N ALA A 379 -9.54 43.56 -5.44
CA ALA A 379 -10.75 43.37 -4.66
C ALA A 379 -10.64 44.01 -3.26
N ALA A 380 -9.48 43.90 -2.60
CA ALA A 380 -9.21 44.56 -1.33
C ALA A 380 -9.14 46.09 -1.46
N GLN A 381 -8.61 46.61 -2.57
CA GLN A 381 -8.60 48.05 -2.88
C GLN A 381 -10.01 48.59 -3.16
N LEU A 382 -10.81 47.86 -3.95
CA LEU A 382 -12.21 48.21 -4.21
C LEU A 382 -13.06 48.17 -2.94
N ALA A 383 -12.81 47.19 -2.05
CA ALA A 383 -13.44 47.11 -0.74
C ALA A 383 -13.07 48.30 0.17
N ARG A 384 -11.81 48.77 0.12
CA ARG A 384 -11.36 49.97 0.85
C ARG A 384 -12.00 51.25 0.31
N LEU A 385 -12.11 51.39 -1.00
CA LEU A 385 -12.75 52.53 -1.66
C LEU A 385 -14.25 52.60 -1.40
N ALA A 386 -14.93 51.46 -1.22
CA ALA A 386 -16.35 51.41 -0.89
C ALA A 386 -16.64 51.69 0.60
N ALA A 387 -15.62 51.69 1.47
CA ALA A 387 -15.74 51.94 2.90
C ALA A 387 -15.35 53.37 3.31
N GLN A 388 -14.82 54.17 2.37
CA GLN A 388 -14.63 55.61 2.48
C GLN A 388 -15.86 56.34 1.91
#